data_AF-A0AAU5QF71-F1
#
_entry.id   AF-A0AAU5QF71-F1
#
_cell.length_a   1.000
_cell.length_b   1.000
_cell.length_c   1.000
_cell.angle_alpha   90.00
_cell.angle_beta   90.00
_cell.angle_gamma   90.00
#
_symmetry.space_group_name_H-M   'P 1'
#
loop_
_entity.id
_entity.type
_entity.pdbx_description
1 polymer ?
#
loop_
_entity_poly.entity_id
_entity_poly.type
_entity_poly.pdbx_seq_one_letter_code
_entity_poly.pdbx_strand_id
1 'polypeptide(L)'
;MPTPKYRLHLPPFSSPEEALEWFDGLRRSGAFPEAAELFEPDSLDKARHGYTSRDLIIGRRGDRAPQLAVRNHPRPRQARTQK
;
A
#
# COMPACT_ATOMS: atom_id res chain seq x y z
N MET A 1 -1.60 16.67 18.57
CA MET A 1 -2.93 16.12 18.22
C MET A 1 -2.77 14.66 17.82
N PRO A 2 -3.57 13.72 18.35
CA PRO A 2 -3.49 12.32 17.94
C PRO A 2 -3.81 12.23 16.46
N THR A 3 -2.88 11.65 15.72
CA THR A 3 -2.93 11.56 14.28
C THR A 3 -3.91 10.45 13.91
N PRO A 4 -4.95 10.72 13.09
CA PRO A 4 -5.89 9.66 12.71
C PRO A 4 -5.14 8.53 12.01
N LYS A 5 -5.25 7.33 12.59
CA LYS A 5 -4.83 6.07 11.97
C LYS A 5 -5.96 5.67 11.01
N TYR A 6 -5.76 5.91 9.73
CA TYR A 6 -6.72 5.52 8.69
C TYR A 6 -6.53 4.04 8.38
N ARG A 7 -7.19 3.16 9.14
CA ARG A 7 -7.18 1.74 8.81
C ARG A 7 -8.24 1.47 7.75
N LEU A 8 -7.82 1.39 6.48
CA LEU A 8 -8.68 0.98 5.38
C LEU A 8 -8.28 -0.40 4.87
N HIS A 9 -9.25 -1.30 4.77
CA HIS A 9 -9.12 -2.56 4.07
C HIS A 9 -9.47 -2.30 2.61
N LEU A 10 -8.53 -2.54 1.71
CA LEU A 10 -8.72 -2.23 0.30
C LEU A 10 -9.29 -3.41 -0.47
N PRO A 11 -10.05 -3.16 -1.56
CA PRO A 11 -10.41 -4.21 -2.49
C PRO A 11 -9.14 -4.84 -3.09
N PRO A 12 -9.22 -6.10 -3.56
CA PRO A 12 -8.09 -6.76 -4.19
C PRO A 12 -7.73 -6.02 -5.48
N PHE A 13 -6.50 -5.49 -5.56
CA PHE A 13 -5.95 -4.91 -6.78
C PHE A 13 -5.22 -5.98 -7.59
N SER A 14 -5.27 -5.85 -8.91
CA SER A 14 -4.58 -6.77 -9.82
C SER A 14 -3.09 -6.50 -9.89
N SER A 15 -2.64 -5.30 -9.52
CA SER A 15 -1.24 -4.89 -9.55
C SER A 15 -0.95 -3.75 -8.56
N PRO A 16 0.29 -3.62 -8.06
CA PRO A 16 0.71 -2.49 -7.23
C PRO A 16 0.48 -1.11 -7.88
N GLU A 17 0.61 -1.04 -9.21
CA GLU A 17 0.40 0.19 -9.99
C GLU A 17 -1.05 0.66 -9.95
N GLU A 18 -2.00 -0.26 -10.14
CA GLU A 18 -3.44 0.01 -10.04
C GLU A 18 -3.83 0.52 -8.65
N ALA A 19 -3.24 -0.07 -7.61
CA ALA A 19 -3.46 0.35 -6.25
C ALA A 19 -2.90 1.76 -5.96
N LEU A 20 -1.71 2.06 -6.51
CA LEU A 20 -1.10 3.38 -6.40
C LEU A 20 -1.89 4.44 -7.16
N GLU A 21 -2.40 4.12 -8.36
CA GLU A 21 -3.23 5.03 -9.16
C GLU A 21 -4.55 5.35 -8.43
N TRP A 22 -5.22 4.32 -7.90
CA TRP A 22 -6.42 4.47 -7.07
C TRP A 22 -6.13 5.34 -5.83
N PHE A 23 -5.02 5.07 -5.14
CA PHE A 23 -4.62 5.83 -3.95
C PHE A 23 -4.26 7.29 -4.27
N ASP A 24 -3.60 7.54 -5.40
CA ASP A 24 -3.29 8.89 -5.88
C ASP A 24 -4.56 9.66 -6.23
N GLY A 25 -5.55 9.00 -6.86
CA GLY A 25 -6.87 9.57 -7.09
C GLY A 25 -7.55 10.04 -5.80
N LEU A 26 -7.48 9.24 -4.74
CA LEU A 26 -8.02 9.62 -3.42
C LEU A 26 -7.26 10.79 -2.79
N ARG A 27 -5.92 10.82 -2.92
CA ARG A 27 -5.11 11.96 -2.47
C ARG A 27 -5.52 13.24 -3.20
N ARG A 28 -5.71 13.18 -4.53
CA ARG A 28 -6.14 14.34 -5.33
C ARG A 28 -7.54 14.82 -4.97
N SER A 29 -8.43 13.91 -4.57
CA SER A 29 -9.78 14.25 -4.11
C SER A 29 -9.83 14.87 -2.71
N GLY A 30 -8.70 14.87 -1.97
CA GLY A 30 -8.64 15.33 -0.58
C GLY A 30 -9.18 14.31 0.44
N ALA A 31 -9.50 13.09 0.02
CA ALA A 31 -9.98 12.03 0.92
C ALA A 31 -8.89 11.55 1.90
N PHE A 32 -7.61 11.67 1.53
CA PHE A 32 -6.47 11.36 2.40
C PHE A 32 -5.48 12.52 2.48
N PRO A 33 -4.80 12.71 3.63
CA PRO A 33 -3.78 13.73 3.76
C PRO A 33 -2.55 13.41 2.90
N GLU A 34 -1.76 14.42 2.54
CA GLU A 34 -0.51 14.23 1.78
C GLU A 34 0.52 13.33 2.47
N ALA A 35 0.45 13.27 3.80
CA ALA A 35 1.26 12.37 4.61
C ALA A 35 0.77 10.91 4.56
N ALA A 36 -0.34 10.59 3.89
CA ALA A 36 -0.79 9.21 3.73
C ALA A 36 0.09 8.46 2.72
N GLU A 37 0.30 7.17 2.99
CA GLU A 37 1.09 6.27 2.16
C GLU A 37 0.43 4.89 2.15
N LEU A 38 0.66 4.14 1.06
CA LEU A 38 0.13 2.81 0.84
C LEU A 38 1.18 1.77 1.22
N PHE A 39 0.81 0.78 2.02
CA PHE A 39 1.68 -0.25 2.57
C PHE A 39 1.15 -1.65 2.29
N GLU A 40 2.07 -2.59 2.14
CA GLU A 40 1.78 -4.02 2.15
C GLU A 40 1.60 -4.53 3.60
N PRO A 41 0.76 -5.56 3.79
CA PRO A 41 0.58 -6.22 5.07
C PRO A 41 1.83 -7.01 5.46
N ASP A 42 2.27 -6.82 6.70
CA ASP A 42 3.33 -7.63 7.28
C ASP A 42 2.81 -8.98 7.80
N SER A 43 3.69 -9.81 8.36
CA SER A 43 3.28 -11.12 8.92
C SER A 43 2.27 -11.00 10.05
N LEU A 44 2.29 -9.90 10.82
CA LEU A 44 1.37 -9.68 11.92
C LEU A 44 -0.02 -9.31 11.41
N ASP A 45 -0.10 -8.47 10.38
CA ASP A 45 -1.31 -8.12 9.66
C ASP A 45 -1.98 -9.40 9.13
N LYS A 46 -1.23 -10.25 8.42
CA LYS A 46 -1.74 -11.50 7.86
C LYS A 46 -2.27 -12.45 8.96
N ALA A 47 -1.55 -12.55 10.06
CA ALA A 47 -1.92 -13.44 11.17
C ALA A 47 -3.12 -12.94 12.00
N ARG A 48 -3.23 -11.63 12.25
CA ARG A 48 -4.27 -11.08 13.15
C ARG A 48 -5.55 -10.70 12.43
N HIS A 49 -5.46 -10.42 11.13
CA HIS A 49 -6.55 -9.81 10.38
C HIS A 49 -6.90 -10.55 9.09
N GLY A 50 -6.25 -11.69 8.83
CA GLY A 50 -6.54 -12.51 7.66
C GLY A 50 -6.15 -11.85 6.35
N TYR A 51 -5.29 -10.83 6.38
CA TYR A 51 -4.78 -10.23 5.15
C TYR A 51 -3.94 -11.24 4.37
N THR A 52 -3.97 -11.10 3.06
CA THR A 52 -3.16 -11.82 2.11
C THR A 52 -2.08 -10.89 1.55
N SER A 53 -1.12 -11.43 0.80
CA SER A 53 -0.14 -10.60 0.07
C SER A 53 -0.77 -9.74 -1.05
N ARG A 54 -2.08 -9.84 -1.28
CA ARG A 54 -2.81 -9.02 -2.28
C ARG A 54 -3.56 -7.85 -1.64
N ASP A 55 -3.67 -7.86 -0.30
CA ASP A 55 -4.28 -6.77 0.45
C ASP A 55 -3.30 -5.63 0.64
N LEU A 56 -3.82 -4.43 0.85
CA LEU A 56 -3.03 -3.21 1.03
C LEU A 56 -3.62 -2.36 2.15
N ILE A 57 -2.76 -1.61 2.82
CA ILE A 57 -3.06 -0.86 4.04
C ILE A 57 -2.67 0.59 3.82
N ILE A 58 -3.61 1.50 4.02
CA ILE A 58 -3.31 2.94 4.06
C ILE A 58 -2.81 3.28 5.46
N GLY A 59 -1.72 4.04 5.55
CA GLY A 59 -1.16 4.53 6.80
C GLY A 59 -0.56 5.92 6.63
N ARG A 60 0.11 6.44 7.65
CA ARG A 60 0.95 7.63 7.51
C ARG A 60 2.35 7.23 7.07
N ARG A 61 2.99 8.10 6.29
CA ARG A 61 4.43 8.03 6.00
C ARG A 61 5.19 8.01 7.33
N GLY A 62 6.01 6.98 7.52
CA GLY A 62 6.75 6.74 8.76
C GLY A 62 6.01 5.92 9.83
N ASP A 63 4.74 5.56 9.62
CA ASP A 63 4.00 4.67 10.55
C ASP A 63 4.48 3.21 10.43
N ARG A 64 5.03 2.85 9.27
CA ARG A 64 5.52 1.52 8.93
C ARG A 64 6.90 1.57 8.30
N ALA A 65 7.58 0.43 8.33
CA ALA A 65 8.89 0.27 7.71
C ALA A 65 8.84 0.66 6.21
N PRO A 66 9.81 1.43 5.70
CA PRO A 66 9.79 1.94 4.34
C PRO A 66 9.76 0.82 3.28
N GLN A 67 10.28 -0.35 3.58
CA GLN A 67 10.22 -1.54 2.70
C GLN A 67 8.80 -2.09 2.48
N LEU A 68 7.87 -1.78 3.39
CA LEU A 68 6.46 -2.17 3.24
C LEU A 68 5.70 -1.17 2.37
N ALA A 69 6.26 0.01 2.08
CA ALA A 69 5.58 0.98 1.24
C ALA A 69 5.51 0.44 -0.19
N VAL A 70 4.30 0.35 -0.74
CA VAL A 70 4.05 -0.19 -2.10
C VAL A 70 4.90 0.52 -3.16
N ARG A 71 5.13 1.83 -2.96
CA ARG A 71 5.96 2.64 -3.85
C ARG A 71 7.44 2.25 -3.90
N ASN A 72 7.95 1.61 -2.85
CA ASN A 72 9.34 1.20 -2.71
C ASN A 72 9.56 -0.23 -3.17
N HIS A 73 8.48 -0.97 -3.48
CA HIS A 73 8.62 -2.33 -3.95
C HIS A 73 9.33 -2.30 -5.32
N PRO A 74 10.59 -2.77 -5.41
CA PRO A 74 11.27 -2.82 -6.67
C PRO A 74 10.50 -3.82 -7.52
N ARG A 75 10.09 -3.38 -8.72
CA ARG A 75 9.52 -4.30 -9.71
C ARG A 75 10.36 -5.58 -9.73
N PRO A 76 9.78 -6.79 -9.82
CA PRO A 76 10.48 -7.80 -10.57
C PRO A 76 10.65 -7.19 -11.95
N ARG A 77 11.86 -6.69 -12.22
CA ARG A 77 12.34 -6.36 -13.56
C ARG A 77 11.82 -7.52 -14.40
N GLN A 78 10.87 -7.25 -15.31
CA GLN A 78 10.42 -8.28 -16.24
C GLN A 78 11.71 -8.85 -16.82
N ALA A 79 12.02 -10.09 -16.45
CA ALA A 79 13.11 -10.81 -17.06
C ALA A 79 12.65 -10.91 -18.51
N ARG A 80 13.16 -10.02 -19.36
CA ARG A 80 13.13 -10.18 -20.80
C ARG A 80 13.79 -11.52 -21.03
N THR A 81 12.98 -12.56 -21.18
CA THR A 81 13.35 -13.77 -21.88
C THR A 81 13.61 -13.34 -23.32
N GLN A 82 14.83 -12.86 -23.60
CA GLN A 82 15.32 -12.89 -24.96
C GLN A 82 15.76 -14.32 -25.23
N LYS A 83 15.12 -14.87 -26.25
CA LYS A 83 15.37 -16.16 -26.90
C LYS A 83 16.84 -16.34 -27.27
#